data_AF-A0A847FTS1-F1
#
_entry.id   AF-A0A847FTS1-F1
#
_cell.length_a   1.000
_cell.length_b   1.000
_cell.length_c   1.000
_cell.angle_alpha   90.00
_cell.angle_beta   90.00
_cell.angle_gamma   90.00
#
_symmetry.space_group_name_H-M   'P 1'
#
loop_
_entity.id
_entity.type
_entity.pdbx_description
1 polymer ?
#
loop_
_entity_poly.entity_id
_entity_poly.type
_entity_poly.pdbx_seq_one_letter_code
_entity_poly.pdbx_strand_id
1 'polypeptide(L)'
;GCGGAGRALFGVQTRPRDEFIRFLVDDEGLKASHELMAQWLNSRAPYEPEHEHLLIGPLRPGQYQYLKTVTFYVTPDQLSLLALGAQYFSAPTDPAPVIAPFGSGCAQLLYLFEDLGAPQAMVGATDIAMRQYLPPDLLALTVTRPMFEQLCALDEQSFLYKPFWQRLKKARAGG
;
A
#
# COMPACT_ATOMS: atom_id res chain seq x y z
N GLY A 1 12.82 10.93 -13.70
CA GLY A 1 11.89 10.21 -12.80
C GLY A 1 12.67 9.36 -11.81
N CYS A 2 12.06 8.91 -10.71
CA CYS A 2 12.69 8.01 -9.76
C CYS A 2 12.87 6.61 -10.37
N GLY A 3 14.10 6.06 -10.36
CA GLY A 3 14.41 4.75 -10.93
C GLY A 3 13.63 3.59 -10.28
N GLY A 4 13.36 3.69 -8.97
CA GLY A 4 12.53 2.72 -8.25
C GLY A 4 11.08 2.68 -8.76
N ALA A 5 10.50 3.86 -9.07
CA ALA A 5 9.14 3.94 -9.62
C ALA A 5 9.08 3.41 -11.07
N GLY A 6 10.07 3.76 -11.91
CA GLY A 6 10.16 3.24 -13.26
C GLY A 6 10.22 1.71 -13.29
N ARG A 7 11.05 1.12 -12.42
CA ARG A 7 11.13 -0.35 -12.28
C ARG A 7 9.83 -0.94 -11.73
N ALA A 8 9.33 -0.45 -10.60
CA ALA A 8 8.19 -1.07 -9.92
C ALA A 8 6.88 -0.98 -10.71
N LEU A 9 6.62 0.16 -11.36
CA LEU A 9 5.34 0.48 -11.98
C LEU A 9 5.30 0.27 -13.50
N PHE A 10 6.46 0.20 -14.17
CA PHE A 10 6.55 0.09 -15.63
C PHE A 10 7.62 -0.89 -16.12
N GLY A 11 8.32 -1.60 -15.22
CA GLY A 11 9.44 -2.46 -15.60
C GLY A 11 10.63 -1.73 -16.23
N VAL A 12 10.66 -0.39 -16.17
CA VAL A 12 11.71 0.42 -16.79
C VAL A 12 12.95 0.40 -15.91
N GLN A 13 14.00 -0.23 -16.43
CA GLN A 13 15.29 -0.27 -15.77
C GLN A 13 16.13 0.95 -16.17
N THR A 14 16.31 1.89 -15.24
CA THR A 14 17.06 3.15 -15.50
C THR A 14 18.57 3.04 -15.27
N ARG A 15 19.05 1.91 -14.75
CA ARG A 15 20.48 1.61 -14.52
C ARG A 15 20.73 0.10 -14.54
N PRO A 16 21.97 -0.37 -14.82
CA PRO A 16 22.33 -1.79 -14.73
C PRO A 16 21.93 -2.41 -13.39
N ARG A 17 21.58 -3.71 -13.41
CA ARG A 17 20.99 -4.38 -12.24
C ARG A 17 21.96 -4.40 -11.06
N ASP A 18 23.21 -4.72 -11.33
CA ASP A 18 24.25 -4.82 -10.29
C ASP A 18 24.55 -3.46 -9.66
N GLU A 19 24.51 -2.38 -10.46
CA GLU A 19 24.60 -1.01 -9.95
C GLU A 19 23.40 -0.62 -9.10
N PHE A 20 22.20 -1.10 -9.45
CA PHE A 20 21.01 -0.88 -8.63
C PHE A 20 21.11 -1.63 -7.30
N ILE A 21 21.59 -2.87 -7.30
CA ILE A 21 21.81 -3.65 -6.07
C ILE A 21 22.85 -2.99 -5.18
N ARG A 22 24.00 -2.58 -5.75
CA ARG A 22 25.04 -1.82 -5.04
C ARG A 22 24.47 -0.58 -4.40
N PHE A 23 23.75 0.25 -5.15
CA PHE A 23 23.11 1.44 -4.61
C PHE A 23 22.18 1.11 -3.43
N LEU A 24 21.29 0.12 -3.57
CA LEU A 24 20.32 -0.21 -2.52
C LEU A 24 20.96 -0.82 -1.25
N VAL A 25 22.15 -1.42 -1.37
CA VAL A 25 22.82 -2.11 -0.25
C VAL A 25 23.96 -1.26 0.33
N ASP A 26 24.88 -0.80 -0.52
CA ASP A 26 26.10 -0.11 -0.09
C ASP A 26 25.82 1.36 0.25
N ASP A 27 25.00 2.05 -0.55
CA ASP A 27 24.70 3.46 -0.34
C ASP A 27 23.52 3.65 0.63
N GLU A 28 22.44 2.87 0.46
CA GLU A 28 21.20 3.02 1.23
C GLU A 28 21.09 2.05 2.43
N GLY A 29 21.87 0.97 2.48
CA GLY A 29 21.84 0.03 3.61
C GLY A 29 20.54 -0.76 3.79
N LEU A 30 19.73 -0.93 2.73
CA LEU A 30 18.36 -1.45 2.87
C LEU A 30 18.28 -2.96 3.13
N LYS A 31 19.35 -3.71 2.83
CA LYS A 31 19.48 -5.14 3.09
C LYS A 31 20.90 -5.48 3.54
N ALA A 32 21.02 -6.57 4.29
CA ALA A 32 22.29 -7.02 4.86
C ALA A 32 23.32 -7.48 3.81
N SER A 33 22.89 -7.85 2.60
CA SER A 33 23.80 -8.29 1.54
C SER A 33 23.21 -8.07 0.15
N HIS A 34 24.10 -8.06 -0.84
CA HIS A 34 23.78 -7.98 -2.27
C HIS A 34 22.94 -9.19 -2.70
N GLU A 35 23.28 -10.38 -2.20
CA GLU A 35 22.53 -11.61 -2.47
C GLU A 35 21.09 -11.53 -1.96
N LEU A 36 20.88 -11.06 -0.73
CA LEU A 36 19.55 -10.91 -0.16
C LEU A 36 18.72 -9.87 -0.92
N MET A 37 19.34 -8.76 -1.33
CA MET A 37 18.68 -7.78 -2.18
C MET A 37 18.34 -8.37 -3.56
N ALA A 38 19.23 -9.16 -4.16
CA ALA A 38 18.97 -9.83 -5.42
C ALA A 38 17.79 -10.82 -5.32
N GLN A 39 17.72 -11.61 -4.25
CA GLN A 39 16.58 -12.50 -3.96
C GLN A 39 15.28 -11.72 -3.85
N TRP A 40 15.25 -10.60 -3.11
CA TRP A 40 14.07 -9.75 -3.02
C TRP A 40 13.65 -9.14 -4.36
N LEU A 41 14.62 -8.68 -5.17
CA LEU A 41 14.33 -8.18 -6.51
C LEU A 41 13.83 -9.26 -7.48
N ASN A 42 14.12 -10.54 -7.20
CA ASN A 42 13.73 -11.69 -8.01
C ASN A 42 12.44 -12.36 -7.54
N SER A 43 12.05 -12.16 -6.28
CA SER A 43 10.83 -12.75 -5.73
C SER A 43 9.57 -12.21 -6.40
N ARG A 44 9.69 -11.13 -7.17
CA ARG A 44 8.56 -10.46 -7.79
C ARG A 44 8.94 -9.72 -9.07
N ALA A 45 8.18 -9.98 -10.13
CA ALA A 45 8.26 -9.22 -11.37
C ALA A 45 7.64 -7.82 -11.18
N PRO A 46 8.18 -6.78 -11.86
CA PRO A 46 7.52 -5.49 -12.03
C PRO A 46 6.03 -5.59 -12.36
N TYR A 47 5.26 -4.56 -12.00
CA TYR A 47 3.91 -4.44 -12.54
C TYR A 47 3.98 -4.24 -14.05
N GLU A 48 3.18 -5.00 -14.79
CA GLU A 48 3.00 -4.86 -16.23
C GLU A 48 1.75 -4.01 -16.49
N PRO A 49 1.88 -2.77 -16.96
CA PRO A 49 0.75 -1.88 -17.13
C PRO A 49 -0.09 -2.28 -18.36
N GLU A 50 -1.40 -2.34 -18.18
CA GLU A 50 -2.38 -2.60 -19.25
C GLU A 50 -2.48 -1.45 -20.27
N HIS A 51 -2.00 -0.27 -19.89
CA HIS A 51 -2.04 0.95 -20.67
C HIS A 51 -0.70 1.68 -20.57
N GLU A 52 -0.40 2.56 -21.52
CA GLU A 52 0.87 3.29 -21.56
C GLU A 52 1.08 4.23 -20.34
N HIS A 53 0.00 4.61 -19.66
CA HIS A 53 0.03 5.61 -18.59
C HIS A 53 -0.63 5.09 -17.31
N LEU A 54 -0.02 5.41 -16.17
CA LEU A 54 -0.64 5.29 -14.84
C LEU A 54 -0.91 6.68 -14.28
N LEU A 55 -2.18 6.95 -13.96
CA LEU A 55 -2.61 8.21 -13.39
C LEU A 55 -2.74 8.06 -11.88
N ILE A 56 -2.05 8.93 -11.14
CA ILE A 56 -2.14 9.02 -9.68
C ILE A 56 -2.86 10.32 -9.36
N GLY A 57 -3.99 10.23 -8.66
CA GLY A 57 -4.79 11.39 -8.30
C GLY A 57 -6.08 11.03 -7.58
N PRO A 58 -6.96 12.02 -7.33
CA PRO A 58 -8.24 11.80 -6.67
C PRO A 58 -9.10 10.80 -7.44
N LEU A 59 -9.87 9.99 -6.70
CA LEU A 59 -10.83 9.07 -7.30
C LEU A 59 -11.88 9.85 -8.11
N ARG A 60 -12.02 9.51 -9.40
CA ARG A 60 -13.01 10.11 -10.30
C ARG A 60 -14.03 9.05 -10.71
N PRO A 61 -15.34 9.23 -10.44
CA PRO A 61 -16.36 8.23 -10.78
C PRO A 61 -16.34 7.79 -12.25
N GLY A 62 -16.14 8.73 -13.18
CA GLY A 62 -16.06 8.44 -14.63
C GLY A 62 -14.84 7.61 -15.06
N GLN A 63 -13.87 7.37 -14.17
CA GLN A 63 -12.67 6.58 -14.44
C GLN A 63 -12.62 5.28 -13.62
N TYR A 64 -13.69 4.93 -12.90
CA TYR A 64 -13.71 3.80 -11.97
C TYR A 64 -13.34 2.46 -12.62
N GLN A 65 -13.71 2.25 -13.89
CA GLN A 65 -13.35 1.04 -14.64
C GLN A 65 -11.84 0.83 -14.79
N TYR A 66 -11.03 1.89 -14.72
CA TYR A 66 -9.57 1.84 -14.81
C TYR A 66 -8.88 1.82 -13.43
N LEU A 67 -9.65 1.84 -12.34
CA LEU A 67 -9.13 1.92 -10.99
C LEU A 67 -8.34 0.66 -10.64
N LYS A 68 -7.07 0.85 -10.23
CA LYS A 68 -6.20 -0.23 -9.76
C LYS A 68 -6.24 -0.36 -8.24
N THR A 69 -5.98 0.74 -7.55
CA THR A 69 -5.93 0.82 -6.09
C THR A 69 -6.44 2.17 -5.60
N VAL A 70 -6.81 2.23 -4.32
CA VAL A 70 -7.16 3.48 -3.61
C VAL A 70 -6.25 3.62 -2.41
N THR A 71 -5.63 4.79 -2.22
CA THR A 71 -4.80 5.08 -1.06
C THR A 71 -5.51 6.07 -0.14
N PHE A 72 -5.75 5.65 1.10
CA PHE A 72 -6.19 6.53 2.18
C PHE A 72 -4.98 7.03 2.95
N TYR A 73 -4.91 8.33 3.21
CA TYR A 73 -3.99 8.88 4.21
C TYR A 73 -4.68 8.88 5.57
N VAL A 74 -4.05 8.24 6.55
CA VAL A 74 -4.70 7.83 7.79
C VAL A 74 -3.82 8.08 9.00
N THR A 75 -4.43 8.44 10.12
CA THR A 75 -3.78 8.36 11.43
C THR A 75 -3.71 6.91 11.92
N PRO A 76 -2.93 6.58 12.96
CA PRO A 76 -2.90 5.22 13.52
C PRO A 76 -4.27 4.70 13.99
N ASP A 77 -5.11 5.61 14.50
CA ASP A 77 -6.49 5.29 14.91
C ASP A 77 -7.36 4.91 13.70
N GLN A 78 -7.29 5.70 12.62
CA GLN A 78 -8.02 5.43 11.38
C GLN A 78 -7.51 4.16 10.69
N LEU A 79 -6.20 3.94 10.70
CA LEU A 79 -5.59 2.69 10.22
C LEU A 79 -6.13 1.48 10.98
N SER A 80 -6.21 1.56 12.30
CA SER A 80 -6.73 0.46 13.14
C SER A 80 -8.20 0.16 12.82
N LEU A 81 -9.01 1.19 12.59
CA LEU A 81 -10.42 1.05 12.22
C LEU A 81 -10.57 0.40 10.83
N LEU A 82 -9.80 0.85 9.84
CA LEU A 82 -9.84 0.31 8.48
C LEU A 82 -9.26 -1.09 8.38
N ALA A 83 -8.26 -1.43 9.21
CA ALA A 83 -7.73 -2.79 9.30
C ALA A 83 -8.78 -3.79 9.81
N LEU A 84 -9.62 -3.37 10.78
CA LEU A 84 -10.81 -4.14 11.16
C LEU A 84 -11.83 -4.21 10.03
N GLY A 85 -11.98 -3.12 9.26
CA GLY A 85 -12.80 -3.09 8.03
C GLY A 85 -12.39 -4.15 7.02
N ALA A 86 -11.10 -4.25 6.74
CA ALA A 86 -10.54 -5.25 5.83
C ALA A 86 -10.77 -6.68 6.30
N GLN A 87 -10.88 -6.90 7.61
CA GLN A 87 -11.17 -8.22 8.18
C GLN A 87 -12.65 -8.59 8.15
N TYR A 88 -13.55 -7.62 8.05
CA TYR A 88 -14.98 -7.82 8.34
C TYR A 88 -15.64 -8.90 7.46
N PHE A 89 -15.23 -8.99 6.19
CA PHE A 89 -15.74 -10.00 5.24
C PHE A 89 -14.73 -11.12 4.93
N SER A 90 -13.55 -11.11 5.55
CA SER A 90 -12.48 -12.08 5.26
C SER A 90 -12.72 -13.40 5.98
N ALA A 91 -12.50 -14.51 5.28
CA ALA A 91 -12.47 -15.85 5.81
C ALA A 91 -11.02 -16.31 6.07
N PRO A 92 -10.77 -17.26 6.99
CA PRO A 92 -9.42 -17.77 7.27
C PRO A 92 -8.70 -18.42 6.07
N THR A 93 -9.44 -18.81 5.02
CA THR A 93 -8.89 -19.38 3.78
C THR A 93 -8.48 -18.31 2.77
N ASP A 94 -8.90 -17.06 2.97
CA ASP A 94 -8.55 -15.95 2.09
C ASP A 94 -7.09 -15.52 2.32
N PRO A 95 -6.47 -14.81 1.35
CA PRO A 95 -5.22 -14.13 1.60
C PRO A 95 -5.30 -13.19 2.81
N ALA A 96 -4.16 -12.94 3.47
CA ALA A 96 -4.11 -11.98 4.56
C ALA A 96 -4.71 -10.63 4.13
N PRO A 97 -5.78 -10.13 4.78
CA PRO A 97 -6.52 -8.97 4.28
C PRO A 97 -5.78 -7.66 4.49
N VAL A 98 -4.80 -7.63 5.40
CA VAL A 98 -3.90 -6.49 5.61
C VAL A 98 -2.46 -6.98 5.62
N ILE A 99 -1.61 -6.41 4.77
CA ILE A 99 -0.18 -6.70 4.67
C ILE A 99 0.66 -5.44 4.92
N ALA A 100 1.94 -5.62 5.28
CA ALA A 100 2.91 -4.54 5.43
C ALA A 100 4.27 -4.94 4.80
N PRO A 101 4.31 -5.12 3.48
CA PRO A 101 5.51 -5.60 2.79
C PRO A 101 6.62 -4.54 2.75
N PHE A 102 7.87 -5.00 2.76
CA PHE A 102 9.04 -4.15 2.50
C PHE A 102 9.04 -3.66 1.04
N GLY A 103 9.22 -2.36 0.85
CA GLY A 103 9.37 -1.74 -0.47
C GLY A 103 9.36 -0.21 -0.38
N SER A 104 9.72 0.44 -1.49
CA SER A 104 9.65 1.89 -1.61
C SER A 104 8.21 2.38 -1.60
N GLY A 105 7.97 3.64 -1.26
CA GLY A 105 6.60 4.13 -1.20
C GLY A 105 5.90 4.19 -2.56
N CYS A 106 6.63 4.28 -3.69
CA CYS A 106 6.04 4.07 -5.01
C CYS A 106 5.64 2.61 -5.27
N ALA A 107 6.39 1.64 -4.73
CA ALA A 107 6.03 0.23 -4.78
C ALA A 107 4.76 -0.06 -3.94
N GLN A 108 4.57 0.67 -2.84
CA GLN A 108 3.40 0.60 -1.95
C GLN A 108 2.10 1.17 -2.57
N LEU A 109 2.13 1.69 -3.80
CA LEU A 109 0.92 2.13 -4.51
C LEU A 109 0.19 0.98 -5.21
N LEU A 110 0.94 -0.03 -5.68
CA LEU A 110 0.38 -1.06 -6.57
C LEU A 110 1.26 -2.32 -6.63
N TYR A 111 2.56 -2.12 -6.84
CA TYR A 111 3.49 -3.19 -7.19
C TYR A 111 3.53 -4.33 -6.18
N LEU A 112 3.28 -4.08 -4.88
CA LEU A 112 3.43 -5.08 -3.82
C LEU A 112 2.18 -5.97 -3.59
N PHE A 113 1.07 -5.77 -4.30
CA PHE A 113 -0.12 -6.63 -4.22
C PHE A 113 -0.01 -7.84 -5.14
N GLU A 114 0.07 -9.06 -4.62
CA GLU A 114 0.19 -10.29 -5.45
C GLU A 114 -0.94 -10.43 -6.48
N ASP A 115 -2.17 -10.15 -6.06
CA ASP A 115 -3.35 -10.16 -6.92
C ASP A 115 -4.21 -8.92 -6.66
N LEU A 116 -4.42 -8.10 -7.69
CA LEU A 116 -5.27 -6.91 -7.63
C LEU A 116 -6.77 -7.24 -7.70
N GLY A 117 -7.11 -8.46 -8.11
CA GLY A 117 -8.46 -9.01 -8.12
C GLY A 117 -8.92 -9.57 -6.78
N ALA A 118 -8.00 -9.76 -5.82
CA ALA A 118 -8.31 -10.18 -4.46
C ALA A 118 -8.58 -8.96 -3.55
N PRO A 119 -9.52 -9.04 -2.58
CA PRO A 119 -9.70 -8.00 -1.58
C PRO A 119 -8.51 -8.01 -0.60
N GLN A 120 -7.61 -7.04 -0.73
CA GLN A 120 -6.46 -6.89 0.15
C GLN A 120 -6.13 -5.40 0.38
N ALA A 121 -5.63 -5.10 1.58
CA ALA A 121 -5.11 -3.82 1.98
C ALA A 121 -3.62 -3.92 2.31
N MET A 122 -2.89 -2.83 2.11
CA MET A 122 -1.47 -2.71 2.41
C MET A 122 -1.22 -1.44 3.23
N VAL A 123 -0.54 -1.61 4.36
CA VAL A 123 -0.01 -0.48 5.14
C VAL A 123 1.11 0.17 4.34
N GLY A 124 0.90 1.41 3.94
CA GLY A 124 1.83 2.23 3.20
C GLY A 124 2.42 3.37 4.04
N ALA A 125 3.21 4.22 3.38
CA ALA A 125 3.98 5.28 4.03
C ALA A 125 4.95 4.74 5.10
N THR A 126 5.47 3.52 4.89
CA THR A 126 6.45 2.85 5.77
C THR A 126 7.86 2.86 5.19
N ASP A 127 8.04 3.36 3.97
CA ASP A 127 9.36 3.63 3.38
C ASP A 127 10.05 4.80 4.12
N ILE A 128 11.15 4.49 4.80
CA ILE A 128 11.87 5.47 5.64
C ILE A 128 12.44 6.63 4.84
N ALA A 129 12.87 6.41 3.59
CA ALA A 129 13.39 7.47 2.72
C ALA A 129 12.29 8.46 2.30
N MET A 130 11.03 8.00 2.29
CA MET A 130 9.84 8.79 1.99
C MET A 130 9.32 9.57 3.20
N ARG A 131 9.50 9.06 4.44
CA ARG A 131 8.84 9.62 5.64
C ARG A 131 9.08 11.11 5.86
N GLN A 132 10.22 11.64 5.43
CA GLN A 132 10.54 13.08 5.53
C GLN A 132 9.55 13.99 4.80
N TYR A 133 8.79 13.47 3.83
CA TYR A 133 7.81 14.24 3.05
C TYR A 133 6.38 14.17 3.63
N LEU A 134 6.19 13.48 4.75
CA LEU A 134 4.88 13.25 5.35
C LEU A 134 4.85 13.73 6.81
N PRO A 135 3.70 14.18 7.32
CA PRO A 135 3.53 14.42 8.74
C PRO A 135 3.87 13.16 9.56
N PRO A 136 4.44 13.31 10.77
CA PRO A 136 4.97 12.20 11.55
C PRO A 136 3.93 11.14 11.91
N ASP A 137 2.67 11.56 12.09
CA ASP A 137 1.51 10.75 12.45
C ASP A 137 0.70 10.24 11.24
N LEU A 138 1.02 10.70 10.03
CA LEU A 138 0.32 10.30 8.83
C LEU A 138 0.92 9.02 8.24
N LEU A 139 0.11 7.96 8.20
CA LEU A 139 0.35 6.73 7.47
C LEU A 139 -0.52 6.65 6.21
N ALA A 140 -0.36 5.58 5.45
CA ALA A 140 -1.24 5.27 4.34
C ALA A 140 -1.83 3.87 4.46
N LEU A 141 -3.03 3.68 3.94
CA LEU A 141 -3.61 2.37 3.65
C LEU A 141 -3.98 2.35 2.18
N THR A 142 -3.21 1.62 1.38
CA THR A 142 -3.55 1.35 -0.01
C THR A 142 -4.41 0.10 -0.07
N VAL A 143 -5.49 0.10 -0.84
CA VAL A 143 -6.39 -1.06 -0.97
C VAL A 143 -6.60 -1.40 -2.44
N THR A 144 -6.79 -2.69 -2.73
CA THR A 144 -7.27 -3.12 -4.05
C THR A 144 -8.70 -2.66 -4.28
N ARG A 145 -9.14 -2.60 -5.53
CA ARG A 145 -10.53 -2.22 -5.86
C ARG A 145 -11.58 -3.09 -5.15
N PRO A 146 -11.49 -4.44 -5.11
CA PRO A 146 -12.44 -5.27 -4.37
C PRO A 146 -12.47 -4.97 -2.88
N MET A 147 -11.32 -4.68 -2.27
CA MET A 147 -11.26 -4.27 -0.85
C MET A 147 -11.91 -2.90 -0.63
N PHE A 148 -11.72 -1.96 -1.55
CA PHE A 148 -12.42 -0.67 -1.49
C PHE A 148 -13.94 -0.85 -1.55
N GLU A 149 -14.44 -1.70 -2.45
CA GLU A 149 -15.86 -2.03 -2.56
C GLU A 149 -16.40 -2.66 -1.25
N GLN A 150 -15.64 -3.57 -0.62
CA GLN A 150 -15.98 -4.14 0.69
C GLN A 150 -16.05 -3.09 1.80
N LEU A 151 -15.07 -2.18 1.87
CA LEU A 151 -15.07 -1.09 2.86
C LEU A 151 -16.27 -0.15 2.65
N CYS A 152 -16.66 0.13 1.41
CA CYS A 152 -17.84 0.93 1.09
C CYS A 152 -19.16 0.22 1.43
N ALA A 153 -19.16 -1.12 1.49
CA ALA A 153 -20.33 -1.92 1.85
C ALA A 153 -20.57 -2.04 3.37
N LEU A 154 -19.67 -1.51 4.21
CA LEU A 154 -19.88 -1.46 5.66
C LEU A 154 -21.09 -0.59 6.00
N ASP A 155 -22.02 -1.13 6.77
CA ASP A 155 -23.29 -0.51 7.11
C ASP A 155 -23.52 -0.44 8.63
N GLU A 156 -24.75 -0.16 9.04
CA GLU A 156 -25.19 -0.10 10.45
C GLU A 156 -25.03 -1.40 11.24
N GLN A 157 -24.94 -2.54 10.56
CA GLN A 157 -24.73 -3.84 11.21
C GLN A 157 -23.27 -4.04 11.61
N SER A 158 -22.36 -3.36 10.92
CA SER A 158 -20.91 -3.46 11.12
C SER A 158 -20.41 -2.86 12.43
N PHE A 159 -19.10 -2.97 12.63
CA PHE A 159 -18.40 -2.45 13.80
C PHE A 159 -18.36 -0.92 13.88
N LEU A 160 -18.62 -0.21 12.77
CA LEU A 160 -18.61 1.26 12.69
C LEU A 160 -19.63 1.92 13.64
N TYR A 161 -20.69 1.21 13.99
CA TYR A 161 -21.76 1.71 14.85
C TYR A 161 -21.65 1.20 16.30
N LYS A 162 -20.57 0.48 16.62
CA LYS A 162 -20.38 -0.09 17.97
C LYS A 162 -19.77 0.94 18.93
N PRO A 163 -20.02 0.83 20.25
CA PRO A 163 -19.63 1.86 21.21
C PRO A 163 -18.14 2.16 21.30
N PHE A 164 -17.26 1.21 20.95
CA PHE A 164 -15.82 1.43 21.05
C PHE A 164 -15.32 2.54 20.12
N TRP A 165 -15.94 2.71 18.95
CA TRP A 165 -15.59 3.77 18.02
C TRP A 165 -15.92 5.15 18.61
N GLN A 166 -17.09 5.28 19.23
CA GLN A 166 -17.49 6.52 19.90
C GLN A 166 -16.60 6.83 21.11
N ARG A 167 -16.18 5.81 21.86
CA ARG A 167 -15.21 5.97 22.96
C ARG A 167 -13.86 6.49 22.47
N LEU A 168 -13.36 5.96 21.35
CA LEU A 168 -12.11 6.43 20.75
C LEU A 168 -12.21 7.90 20.31
N LYS A 169 -13.29 8.27 19.60
CA LYS A 169 -13.54 9.67 19.22
C LYS A 169 -13.56 10.60 20.44
N LYS A 170 -14.24 10.19 21.52
CA LYS A 170 -14.28 10.96 22.78
C LYS A 170 -12.90 11.10 23.41
N ALA A 171 -12.08 10.04 23.39
CA ALA A 171 -10.73 10.07 23.94
C ALA A 171 -9.77 11.01 23.17
N ARG A 172 -10.04 11.28 21.88
CA ARG A 172 -9.26 12.22 21.05
C ARG A 172 -9.76 13.66 21.09
N ALA A 173 -11.03 13.88 21.40
CA ALA A 173 -11.63 15.23 21.44
C ALA A 173 -11.14 16.11 22.62
N GLY A 174 -10.41 15.53 23.57
CA GLY A 174 -9.87 16.25 24.74
C GLY A 174 -8.36 16.51 24.68
N GLY A 175 -7.72 16.29 23.52
CA GLY A 175 -6.30 16.52 23.28
C GLY A 175 -6.04 17.67 22.31
#